data_AF-A0A1B9LXK4-F1
#
_entry.id   AF-A0A1B9LXK4-F1
#
_cell.length_a   1.000
_cell.length_b   1.000
_cell.length_c   1.000
_cell.angle_alpha   90.00
_cell.angle_beta   90.00
_cell.angle_gamma   90.00
#
_symmetry.space_group_name_H-M   'P 1'
#
loop_
_entity.id
_entity.type
_entity.pdbx_description
1 polymer ?
#
loop_
_entity_poly.entity_id
_entity_poly.type
_entity_poly.pdbx_seq_one_letter_code
_entity_poly.pdbx_strand_id
1 'polypeptide(L)' 'MQDKKDKKSFERSNSTTKHIRFEDDLLAQIDLSAGKGNFSAWVKDACREKLAKLDKK' A
#
# COMPACT_ATOMS: atom_id res chain seq x y z
N MET A 1 -5.94 14.87 -35.52
CA MET A 1 -4.99 14.60 -34.41
C MET A 1 -5.61 15.25 -33.18
N GLN A 2 -5.99 14.49 -32.16
CA GLN A 2 -6.77 15.00 -31.02
C GLN A 2 -5.85 15.28 -29.85
N ASP A 3 -5.89 16.54 -29.42
CA ASP A 3 -5.00 17.20 -28.48
C ASP A 3 -4.92 16.51 -27.12
N LYS A 4 -3.68 16.47 -26.60
CA LYS A 4 -3.26 15.90 -25.32
C LYS A 4 -4.18 16.38 -24.19
N LYS A 5 -5.03 15.47 -23.69
CA LYS A 5 -5.63 15.59 -22.35
C LYS A 5 -4.49 15.71 -21.34
N ASP A 6 -4.33 16.91 -20.80
CA ASP A 6 -3.49 17.21 -19.66
C ASP A 6 -3.84 16.22 -18.54
N LYS A 7 -2.91 15.29 -18.29
CA LYS A 7 -3.08 14.22 -17.30
C LYS A 7 -3.06 14.88 -15.93
N LYS A 8 -4.26 15.03 -15.37
CA LYS A 8 -4.53 15.51 -14.01
C LYS A 8 -3.48 14.95 -13.04
N SER A 9 -2.63 15.81 -12.50
CA SER A 9 -1.46 15.51 -11.64
C SER A 9 -1.79 14.75 -10.33
N PHE A 10 -3.06 14.37 -10.11
CA PHE A 10 -3.53 13.58 -8.98
C PHE A 10 -3.54 12.07 -9.22
N GLU A 11 -3.33 11.62 -10.46
CA GLU A 11 -3.02 10.22 -10.73
C GLU A 11 -1.55 9.96 -10.38
N ARG A 12 -1.24 9.77 -9.09
CA ARG A 12 0.04 9.14 -8.69
C ARG A 12 0.12 7.81 -9.44
N SER A 13 0.95 7.76 -10.47
CA SER A 13 0.72 6.95 -11.68
C SER A 13 0.89 5.43 -11.54
N ASN A 14 0.75 4.84 -10.35
CA ASN A 14 0.83 3.38 -10.12
C ASN A 14 0.20 2.94 -8.77
N SER A 15 -0.81 3.65 -8.24
CA SER A 15 -1.47 3.24 -6.98
C SER A 15 -2.84 2.65 -7.25
N THR A 16 -2.99 1.33 -7.18
CA THR A 16 -4.29 0.66 -7.17
C THR A 16 -4.79 0.52 -5.73
N THR A 17 -5.92 1.14 -5.40
CA THR A 17 -6.58 0.90 -4.11
C THR A 17 -7.26 -0.47 -4.13
N LYS A 18 -6.84 -1.36 -3.23
CA LYS A 18 -7.49 -2.66 -3.01
C LYS A 18 -8.21 -2.60 -1.67
N HIS A 19 -9.52 -2.89 -1.65
CA HIS A 19 -10.27 -3.09 -0.41
C HIS A 19 -10.06 -4.53 0.05
N ILE A 20 -9.34 -4.71 1.16
CA ILE A 20 -9.08 -6.02 1.78
C ILE A 20 -9.59 -5.98 3.22
N ARG A 21 -10.09 -7.11 3.71
CA ARG A 21 -10.45 -7.29 5.12
C ARG A 21 -9.25 -7.89 5.86
N PHE A 22 -8.93 -7.32 7.01
CA PHE A 22 -7.97 -7.87 7.95
C PHE A 22 -8.75 -8.56 9.08
N GLU A 23 -8.19 -9.63 9.63
CA GLU A 23 -8.66 -10.22 10.89
C GLU A 23 -8.48 -9.21 12.02
N ASP A 24 -9.40 -9.18 12.99
CA ASP A 24 -9.37 -8.22 14.12
C ASP A 24 -8.07 -8.31 14.94
N ASP A 25 -7.57 -9.53 15.17
CA ASP A 25 -6.31 -9.76 15.89
C ASP A 25 -5.11 -9.18 15.13
N LEU A 26 -5.07 -9.40 13.81
CA LEU A 26 -4.00 -8.89 12.95
C LEU A 26 -4.05 -7.36 12.89
N LEU A 27 -5.25 -6.78 12.76
CA LEU A 27 -5.41 -5.33 12.76
C LEU A 27 -4.92 -4.71 14.07
N ALA A 28 -5.26 -5.32 15.22
CA ALA A 28 -4.81 -4.87 16.54
C ALA A 28 -3.27 -4.92 16.67
N GLN A 29 -2.63 -6.00 16.21
CA GLN A 29 -1.16 -6.10 16.23
C GLN A 29 -0.49 -5.04 15.34
N ILE A 30 -1.06 -4.77 14.17
CA ILE A 30 -0.52 -3.74 13.28
C ILE A 30 -0.72 -2.35 13.89
N ASP A 31 -1.88 -2.06 14.49
CA ASP A 31 -2.12 -0.76 15.13
C ASP A 31 -1.18 -0.52 16.32
N LEU A 32 -0.93 -1.57 17.12
CA LEU A 32 0.07 -1.56 18.18
C LEU A 32 1.49 -1.32 17.66
N SER A 33 1.86 -1.95 16.53
CA SER A 33 3.21 -1.88 15.95
C SER A 33 3.46 -0.59 15.16
N ALA A 34 2.47 -0.13 14.42
CA ALA A 34 2.55 1.03 13.54
C ALA A 34 2.35 2.36 14.29
N GLY A 35 1.67 2.31 15.44
CA GLY A 35 1.32 3.50 16.22
C GLY A 35 0.34 4.43 15.51
N LYS A 36 0.02 5.57 16.15
CA LYS A 36 -0.94 6.56 15.64
C LYS A 36 -0.46 7.18 14.31
N GLY A 37 -0.95 6.65 13.19
CA GLY A 37 -1.00 7.37 11.91
C GLY A 37 -0.40 6.67 10.70
N ASN A 38 0.30 5.55 10.86
CA ASN A 38 1.09 4.96 9.77
C ASN A 38 0.70 3.53 9.37
N PHE A 39 -0.53 3.08 9.66
CA PHE A 39 -1.02 1.74 9.28
C PHE A 39 -0.74 1.41 7.80
N SER A 40 -1.13 2.29 6.89
CA SER A 40 -0.97 2.05 5.45
C SER A 40 0.49 2.05 5.00
N ALA A 41 1.39 2.77 5.69
CA ALA A 41 2.82 2.73 5.41
C ALA A 41 3.42 1.42 5.93
N TRP A 42 3.06 1.01 7.15
CA TRP A 42 3.50 -0.23 7.77
C TRP A 42 3.11 -1.45 6.92
N VAL A 43 1.84 -1.53 6.49
CA VAL A 43 1.36 -2.63 5.63
C VAL A 43 2.09 -2.67 4.30
N LYS A 44 2.38 -1.51 3.69
CA LYS A 44 3.15 -1.46 2.44
C LYS A 44 4.58 -1.95 2.62
N ASP A 45 5.23 -1.60 3.73
CA ASP A 45 6.59 -2.01 4.02
C ASP A 45 6.67 -3.53 4.24
N ALA A 46 5.76 -4.08 5.07
CA ALA A 46 5.63 -5.51 5.30
C ALA A 46 5.41 -6.31 3.99
N CYS A 47 4.58 -5.79 3.07
CA CYS A 47 4.40 -6.39 1.76
C CYS A 47 5.68 -6.35 0.91
N ARG A 48 6.43 -5.23 0.92
CA ARG A 48 7.70 -5.11 0.19
C ARG A 48 8.75 -6.08 0.72
N GLU A 49 8.88 -6.23 2.04
CA GLU A 49 9.77 -7.22 2.65
C GLU A 49 9.42 -8.65 2.22
N LYS A 50 8.13 -9.00 2.20
CA LYS A 50 7.68 -10.33 1.77
C LYS A 50 8.02 -10.59 0.30
N LEU A 51 7.83 -9.60 -0.58
CA LEU A 51 8.19 -9.70 -1.99
C LEU A 51 9.71 -9.81 -2.19
N ALA A 52 10.50 -9.02 -1.46
CA ALA A 52 11.96 -9.07 -1.52
C ALA A 52 12.54 -10.43 -1.07
N LYS A 53 11.86 -11.12 -0.14
CA LYS A 53 12.20 -12.50 0.25
C LYS A 53 11.88 -13.54 -0.83
N LEU A 54 10.88 -13.28 -1.67
CA LEU A 54 10.49 -14.17 -2.78
C LEU A 54 11.40 -14.01 -4.00
N ASP A 55 11.90 -12.81 -4.26
CA ASP A 55 12.78 -12.51 -5.40
C ASP A 55 14.20 -13.10 -5.25
N LYS A 56 14.60 -13.41 -4.02
CA LYS A 56 15.91 -14.03 -3.70
C LYS A 56 15.92 -15.56 -3.76
N LYS A 57 14.87 -16.18 -4.30
CA LYS A 57 14.70 -17.64 -4.34
C LYS A 57 14.69 -18.14 -5.78
#